data_AF-A0A2E0Z5M7-F1
#
_entry.id   AF-A0A2E0Z5M7-F1
#
_cell.length_a   1.000
_cell.length_b   1.000
_cell.length_c   1.000
_cell.angle_alpha   90.00
_cell.angle_beta   90.00
_cell.angle_gamma   90.00
#
_symmetry.space_group_name_H-M   'P 1'
#
loop_
_entity.id
_entity.type
_entity.pdbx_description
1 polymer ?
#
loop_
_entity_poly.entity_id
_entity_poly.type
_entity_poly.pdbx_seq_one_letter_code
_entity_poly.pdbx_strand_id
1 'polypeptide(L)'
;MELTFADDRFYCWGRQSHGGTYLLRLTVSQRIAVQFGRFQAGEFIAVPQGDYFYVGSALAQKGATSLARRLLRHASRSDVKSPHPIRQKMLDLFPKIGLGPNPLQPPAGKKLRWHVDFLLEKEVATLTAVYLIRSPQRWEESLARWLLNLPEVAPLVPGLGATDDPGGTHLLCVTAVPDWWRSFPTQLSAFLRSTAA
;
A
#
# COMPACT_ATOMS: atom_id res chain seq x y z
N MET A 1 -1.41 18.27 6.35
CA MET A 1 -0.59 18.01 5.14
C MET A 1 -1.41 18.23 3.86
N GLU A 2 -0.80 18.74 2.78
CA GLU A 2 -1.50 19.07 1.52
C GLU A 2 -1.43 17.92 0.50
N LEU A 3 -2.49 17.76 -0.31
CA LEU A 3 -2.53 16.88 -1.49
C LEU A 3 -1.82 17.58 -2.66
N THR A 4 -0.73 17.00 -3.14
CA THR A 4 0.20 17.63 -4.08
C THR A 4 0.11 17.04 -5.48
N PHE A 5 -0.45 15.84 -5.61
CA PHE A 5 -0.77 15.20 -6.87
C PHE A 5 -1.95 14.25 -6.66
N ALA A 6 -2.87 14.20 -7.62
CA ALA A 6 -3.95 13.23 -7.64
C ALA A 6 -4.37 12.87 -9.07
N ASP A 7 -4.67 11.59 -9.28
CA ASP A 7 -5.38 11.09 -10.45
C ASP A 7 -6.24 9.88 -10.07
N ASP A 8 -6.65 9.06 -11.06
CA ASP A 8 -7.51 7.90 -10.87
C ASP A 8 -6.90 6.80 -9.96
N ARG A 9 -5.57 6.69 -9.90
CA ARG A 9 -4.86 5.59 -9.22
C ARG A 9 -3.79 6.06 -8.24
N PHE A 10 -3.39 7.32 -8.28
CA PHE A 10 -2.30 7.85 -7.47
C PHE A 10 -2.74 9.10 -6.75
N TYR A 11 -2.53 9.12 -5.45
CA TYR A 11 -2.81 10.27 -4.60
C TYR A 11 -1.59 10.51 -3.74
N CYS A 12 -1.03 11.72 -3.76
CA CYS A 12 0.22 12.04 -3.10
C CYS A 12 0.05 13.25 -2.19
N TRP A 13 0.36 13.08 -0.91
CA TRP A 13 0.41 14.15 0.07
C TRP A 13 1.87 14.48 0.41
N GLY A 14 2.19 15.77 0.49
CA GLY A 14 3.56 16.26 0.76
C GLY A 14 4.48 16.26 -0.48
N ARG A 15 5.59 17.01 -0.40
CA ARG A 15 6.55 17.18 -1.52
C ARG A 15 8.02 16.93 -1.20
N GLN A 16 8.41 16.91 0.07
CA GLN A 16 9.83 17.05 0.45
C GLN A 16 10.53 15.75 0.83
N SER A 17 9.77 14.69 1.18
CA SER A 17 10.38 13.43 1.61
C SER A 17 10.44 12.39 0.49
N HIS A 18 11.55 11.65 0.45
CA HIS A 18 11.69 10.40 -0.31
C HIS A 18 11.26 9.17 0.49
N GLY A 19 10.93 9.38 1.77
CA GLY A 19 10.34 8.39 2.64
C GLY A 19 8.91 8.75 3.04
N GLY A 20 8.26 7.82 3.72
CA GLY A 20 6.97 8.05 4.35
C GLY A 20 6.11 6.80 4.47
N THR A 21 4.81 7.02 4.54
CA THR A 21 3.79 5.99 4.68
C THR A 21 3.01 5.87 3.37
N TYR A 22 2.45 4.70 3.11
CA TYR A 22 1.61 4.46 1.95
C TYR A 22 0.41 3.57 2.30
N LEU A 23 -0.65 3.73 1.53
CA LEU A 23 -1.72 2.74 1.43
C LEU A 23 -1.71 2.18 0.01
N LEU A 24 -1.80 0.86 -0.08
CA LEU A 24 -2.08 0.14 -1.32
C LEU A 24 -3.57 -0.19 -1.33
N ARG A 25 -4.27 0.12 -2.42
CA ARG A 25 -5.59 -0.45 -2.71
C ARG A 25 -5.39 -1.64 -3.63
N LEU A 26 -5.94 -2.78 -3.24
CA LEU A 26 -5.90 -4.01 -4.01
C LEU A 26 -7.32 -4.48 -4.29
N THR A 27 -7.50 -5.16 -5.41
CA THR A 27 -8.72 -5.90 -5.72
C THR A 27 -8.35 -7.37 -5.95
N VAL A 28 -9.06 -8.27 -5.28
CA VAL A 28 -8.96 -9.72 -5.44
C VAL A 28 -10.18 -10.17 -6.23
N SER A 29 -9.99 -10.67 -7.45
CA SER A 29 -11.08 -10.98 -8.39
C SER A 29 -11.84 -12.26 -8.08
N GLN A 30 -11.26 -13.16 -7.28
CA GLN A 30 -11.89 -14.41 -6.85
C GLN A 30 -11.32 -14.86 -5.50
N ARG A 31 -12.12 -15.62 -4.74
CA ARG A 31 -11.66 -16.21 -3.46
C ARG A 31 -10.42 -17.07 -3.69
N ILE A 32 -9.42 -16.91 -2.84
CA ILE A 32 -8.19 -17.71 -2.82
C ILE A 32 -7.76 -18.06 -1.41
N ALA A 33 -6.86 -19.03 -1.29
CA ALA A 33 -6.14 -19.31 -0.06
C ALA A 33 -4.68 -18.86 -0.23
N VAL A 34 -4.16 -18.10 0.74
CA VAL A 34 -2.80 -17.55 0.69
C VAL A 34 -2.05 -17.94 1.96
N GLN A 35 -0.86 -18.50 1.78
CA GLN A 35 0.11 -18.67 2.85
C GLN A 35 0.94 -17.39 2.97
N PHE A 36 0.77 -16.67 4.08
CA PHE A 36 1.44 -15.39 4.33
C PHE A 36 2.80 -15.59 5.01
N GLY A 37 3.72 -16.28 4.33
CA GLY A 37 5.03 -16.61 4.90
C GLY A 37 4.89 -17.53 6.13
N ARG A 38 5.47 -17.12 7.26
CA ARG A 38 5.38 -17.87 8.55
C ARG A 38 4.24 -17.41 9.46
N PHE A 39 3.42 -16.45 9.03
CA PHE A 39 2.28 -15.97 9.81
C PHE A 39 1.35 -17.14 10.15
N GLN A 40 0.90 -17.22 11.41
CA GLN A 40 0.14 -18.36 11.94
C GLN A 40 0.76 -19.71 11.57
N ALA A 41 2.07 -19.87 11.86
CA ALA A 41 2.84 -21.08 11.54
C ALA A 41 2.88 -21.45 10.03
N GLY A 42 2.50 -20.53 9.14
CA GLY A 42 2.41 -20.79 7.72
C GLY A 42 1.12 -21.46 7.29
N GLU A 43 0.04 -21.33 8.07
CA GLU A 43 -1.28 -21.77 7.66
C GLU A 43 -1.81 -20.99 6.45
N PHE A 44 -2.68 -21.65 5.68
CA PHE A 44 -3.38 -21.01 4.57
C PHE A 44 -4.56 -20.18 5.08
N ILE A 45 -4.55 -18.89 4.77
CA ILE A 45 -5.63 -17.98 5.14
C ILE A 45 -6.53 -17.76 3.93
N ALA A 46 -7.84 -17.91 4.14
CA ALA A 46 -8.83 -17.58 3.12
C ALA A 46 -8.86 -16.07 2.89
N VAL A 47 -8.70 -15.66 1.63
CA VAL A 47 -8.87 -14.29 1.18
C VAL A 47 -10.11 -14.27 0.29
N PRO A 48 -11.23 -13.70 0.76
CA PRO A 48 -12.43 -13.53 -0.07
C PRO A 48 -12.15 -12.72 -1.34
N GLN A 49 -13.10 -12.77 -2.28
CA GLN A 49 -13.14 -11.80 -3.37
C GLN A 49 -13.52 -10.43 -2.80
N GLY A 50 -12.87 -9.35 -3.24
CA GLY A 50 -13.19 -8.01 -2.77
C GLY A 50 -12.05 -7.01 -2.89
N ASP A 51 -12.26 -5.84 -2.29
CA ASP A 51 -11.25 -4.79 -2.19
C ASP A 51 -10.54 -4.81 -0.83
N TYR A 52 -9.28 -4.40 -0.84
CA TYR A 52 -8.40 -4.45 0.33
C TYR A 52 -7.55 -3.20 0.41
N PHE A 53 -7.23 -2.81 1.64
CA PHE A 53 -6.09 -1.93 1.92
C PHE A 53 -4.92 -2.72 2.46
N TYR A 54 -3.72 -2.30 2.09
CA TYR A 54 -2.52 -2.57 2.86
C TYR A 54 -1.85 -1.27 3.27
N VAL A 55 -1.56 -1.12 4.56
CA VAL A 55 -0.82 0.01 5.11
C VAL A 55 0.64 -0.38 5.27
N GLY A 56 1.55 0.53 4.93
CA GLY A 56 2.97 0.29 5.17
C GLY A 56 3.81 1.57 5.11
N SER A 57 5.09 1.43 5.43
CA SER A 57 6.03 2.54 5.48
C SER A 57 7.39 2.20 4.86
N ALA A 58 8.09 3.26 4.48
CA ALA A 58 9.40 3.23 3.88
C ALA A 58 10.08 4.57 4.14
N LEU A 59 10.75 4.70 5.29
CA LEU A 59 11.25 5.99 5.79
C LEU A 59 12.63 6.39 5.24
N ALA A 60 13.32 5.49 4.54
CA ALA A 60 14.65 5.78 4.02
C ALA A 60 14.58 6.85 2.92
N GLN A 61 15.50 7.82 2.97
CA GLN A 61 15.55 8.89 1.98
C GLN A 61 16.23 8.47 0.66
N LYS A 62 16.94 7.34 0.67
CA LYS A 62 17.65 6.80 -0.49
C LYS A 62 17.76 5.28 -0.40
N GLY A 63 18.24 4.66 -1.48
CA GLY A 63 18.47 3.21 -1.54
C GLY A 63 17.19 2.38 -1.71
N ALA A 64 17.33 1.05 -1.61
CA ALA A 64 16.28 0.06 -1.89
C ALA A 64 15.06 0.14 -0.95
N THR A 65 15.21 0.78 0.19
CA THR A 65 14.17 0.92 1.22
C THR A 65 13.45 2.27 1.19
N SER A 66 13.72 3.11 0.18
CA SER A 66 12.98 4.36 -0.03
C SER A 66 11.55 4.10 -0.52
N LEU A 67 10.67 5.08 -0.35
CA LEU A 67 9.24 4.94 -0.67
C LEU A 67 9.02 4.55 -2.15
N ALA A 68 9.68 5.25 -3.07
CA ALA A 68 9.60 4.96 -4.51
C ALA A 68 9.92 3.49 -4.82
N ARG A 69 11.04 2.99 -4.27
CA ARG A 69 11.50 1.62 -4.52
C ARG A 69 10.66 0.57 -3.79
N ARG A 70 10.13 0.89 -2.60
CA ARG A 70 9.20 0.01 -1.88
C ARG A 70 7.92 -0.19 -2.66
N LEU A 71 7.30 0.89 -3.13
CA LEU A 71 6.07 0.83 -3.92
C LEU A 71 6.26 0.08 -5.24
N LEU A 72 7.36 0.34 -5.96
CA LEU A 72 7.69 -0.41 -7.17
C LEU A 72 7.87 -1.91 -6.92
N ARG A 73 8.41 -2.28 -5.75
CA ARG A 73 8.52 -3.69 -5.39
C ARG A 73 7.15 -4.33 -5.21
N HIS A 74 6.21 -3.66 -4.55
CA HIS A 74 4.85 -4.18 -4.39
C HIS A 74 4.14 -4.30 -5.74
N ALA A 75 4.36 -3.34 -6.66
CA ALA A 75 3.83 -3.39 -8.02
C ALA A 75 4.53 -4.41 -8.95
N SER A 76 5.64 -5.01 -8.51
CA SER A 76 6.31 -6.10 -9.22
C SER A 76 5.90 -7.46 -8.64
N ARG A 77 5.86 -8.49 -9.49
CA ARG A 77 5.82 -9.89 -9.09
C ARG A 77 7.23 -10.49 -9.20
N SER A 78 7.41 -11.71 -8.69
CA SER A 78 8.69 -12.41 -8.79
C SER A 78 8.99 -12.82 -10.23
N ASP A 79 7.96 -13.18 -10.99
CA ASP A 79 8.03 -13.20 -12.46
C ASP A 79 8.05 -11.76 -13.01
N VAL A 80 9.19 -11.39 -13.59
CA VAL A 80 9.44 -10.05 -14.13
C VAL A 80 8.51 -9.71 -15.30
N LYS A 81 7.98 -10.73 -16.00
CA LYS A 81 7.09 -10.57 -17.16
C LYS A 81 5.67 -10.16 -16.79
N SER A 82 5.27 -10.35 -15.54
CA SER A 82 3.87 -10.23 -15.12
C SER A 82 3.66 -9.22 -13.98
N PRO A 83 4.09 -7.95 -14.12
CA PRO A 83 3.86 -6.94 -13.08
C PRO A 83 2.40 -6.54 -12.93
N HIS A 84 2.11 -5.82 -11.86
CA HIS A 84 0.83 -5.12 -11.73
C HIS A 84 0.72 -4.01 -12.78
N PRO A 85 -0.46 -3.80 -13.40
CA PRO A 85 -0.65 -2.79 -14.46
C PRO A 85 -0.21 -1.38 -14.07
N ILE A 86 -0.32 -1.03 -12.78
CA ILE A 86 0.06 0.28 -12.24
C ILE A 86 1.58 0.54 -12.27
N ARG A 87 2.43 -0.50 -12.40
CA ARG A 87 3.91 -0.38 -12.30
C ARG A 87 4.48 0.58 -13.34
N GLN A 88 4.02 0.52 -14.58
CA GLN A 88 4.56 1.40 -15.63
C GLN A 88 4.28 2.87 -15.30
N LYS A 89 3.05 3.17 -14.88
CA LYS A 89 2.67 4.51 -14.45
C LYS A 89 3.49 4.99 -13.25
N MET A 90 3.89 4.11 -12.32
CA MET A 90 4.83 4.46 -11.24
C MET A 90 6.20 4.90 -11.76
N LEU A 91 6.77 4.16 -12.72
CA LEU A 91 8.08 4.47 -13.31
C LEU A 91 8.07 5.85 -13.99
N ASP A 92 6.96 6.21 -14.63
CA ASP A 92 6.82 7.48 -15.34
C ASP A 92 6.46 8.64 -14.39
N LEU A 93 5.59 8.39 -13.40
CA LEU A 93 5.05 9.42 -12.52
C LEU A 93 6.02 9.80 -11.40
N PHE A 94 6.63 8.83 -10.73
CA PHE A 94 7.40 9.08 -9.52
C PHE A 94 8.56 10.08 -9.76
N PRO A 95 9.38 9.95 -10.82
CA PRO A 95 10.38 10.96 -11.15
C PRO A 95 9.78 12.36 -11.38
N LYS A 96 8.64 12.46 -12.07
CA LYS A 96 7.96 13.73 -12.39
C LYS A 96 7.48 14.48 -11.15
N ILE A 97 7.07 13.75 -10.11
CA ILE A 97 6.67 14.35 -8.82
C ILE A 97 7.84 14.47 -7.82
N GLY A 98 9.08 14.25 -8.27
CA GLY A 98 10.29 14.34 -7.44
C GLY A 98 10.45 13.20 -6.43
N LEU A 99 9.86 12.02 -6.68
CA LEU A 99 9.92 10.86 -5.81
C LEU A 99 10.89 9.80 -6.37
N GLY A 100 12.12 9.82 -5.87
CA GLY A 100 13.16 8.85 -6.24
C GLY A 100 14.05 9.33 -7.40
N PRO A 101 14.98 8.49 -7.88
CA PRO A 101 15.88 8.85 -8.97
C PRO A 101 15.13 9.05 -10.29
N ASN A 102 15.76 9.80 -11.20
CA ASN A 102 15.35 9.93 -12.60
C ASN A 102 16.55 9.55 -13.50
N PRO A 103 16.50 8.44 -14.26
CA PRO A 103 15.38 7.53 -14.40
C PRO A 103 15.19 6.62 -13.17
N LEU A 104 13.93 6.26 -12.90
CA LEU A 104 13.58 5.23 -11.93
C LEU A 104 13.54 3.86 -12.63
N GLN A 105 14.12 2.85 -11.99
CA GLN A 105 14.20 1.50 -12.56
C GLN A 105 13.41 0.49 -11.73
N PRO A 106 12.80 -0.52 -12.38
CA PRO A 106 12.15 -1.62 -11.67
C PRO A 106 13.18 -2.45 -10.89
N PRO A 107 12.75 -3.19 -9.84
CA PRO A 107 13.65 -4.11 -9.14
C PRO A 107 14.10 -5.24 -10.08
N ALA A 108 15.39 -5.59 -10.03
CA ALA A 108 15.96 -6.72 -10.81
C ALA A 108 15.35 -8.09 -10.41
N GLY A 109 14.77 -8.18 -9.22
CA GLY A 109 14.06 -9.35 -8.75
C GLY A 109 13.33 -9.08 -7.44
N LYS A 110 12.34 -9.93 -7.12
CA LYS A 110 11.55 -9.84 -5.89
C LYS A 110 11.72 -11.11 -5.06
N LYS A 111 11.96 -10.92 -3.76
CA LYS A 111 11.82 -11.95 -2.73
C LYS A 111 10.60 -11.56 -1.89
N LEU A 112 9.70 -12.47 -1.58
CA LEU A 112 8.54 -12.10 -0.75
C LEU A 112 9.04 -11.78 0.67
N ARG A 113 8.74 -10.57 1.16
CA ARG A 113 9.22 -10.08 2.47
C ARG A 113 8.08 -9.58 3.35
N TRP A 114 7.12 -8.88 2.77
CA TRP A 114 5.95 -8.38 3.48
C TRP A 114 4.79 -9.33 3.27
N HIS A 115 3.88 -9.45 4.24
CA HIS A 115 2.70 -10.32 4.08
C HIS A 115 1.91 -9.96 2.81
N VAL A 116 1.73 -8.68 2.51
CA VAL A 116 1.07 -8.26 1.27
C VAL A 116 1.77 -8.74 -0.01
N ASP A 117 3.08 -9.00 0.03
CA ASP A 117 3.79 -9.53 -1.15
C ASP A 117 3.24 -10.91 -1.55
N PHE A 118 2.89 -11.76 -0.58
CA PHE A 118 2.33 -13.09 -0.84
C PHE A 118 0.96 -13.02 -1.52
N LEU A 119 0.16 -12.01 -1.18
CA LEU A 119 -1.10 -11.74 -1.86
C LEU A 119 -0.88 -11.14 -3.25
N LEU A 120 -0.03 -10.10 -3.36
CA LEU A 120 0.28 -9.42 -4.63
C LEU A 120 1.00 -10.31 -5.65
N GLU A 121 1.59 -11.42 -5.21
CA GLU A 121 2.17 -12.43 -6.11
C GLU A 121 1.08 -13.21 -6.88
N LYS A 122 -0.15 -13.25 -6.37
CA LYS A 122 -1.26 -13.94 -7.03
C LYS A 122 -1.79 -13.10 -8.19
N GLU A 123 -1.99 -13.72 -9.35
CA GLU A 123 -2.50 -13.03 -10.55
C GLU A 123 -3.90 -12.43 -10.35
N VAL A 124 -4.72 -13.10 -9.54
CA VAL A 124 -6.07 -12.66 -9.18
C VAL A 124 -6.09 -11.45 -8.24
N ALA A 125 -4.96 -11.12 -7.61
CA ALA A 125 -4.79 -9.91 -6.82
C ALA A 125 -4.13 -8.84 -7.67
N THR A 126 -4.78 -7.69 -7.80
CA THR A 126 -4.28 -6.56 -8.59
C THR A 126 -4.13 -5.33 -7.70
N LEU A 127 -2.97 -4.67 -7.75
CA LEU A 127 -2.75 -3.36 -7.15
C LEU A 127 -3.41 -2.29 -8.03
N THR A 128 -4.50 -1.70 -7.53
CA THR A 128 -5.36 -0.81 -8.32
C THR A 128 -5.10 0.67 -8.05
N ALA A 129 -4.72 1.04 -6.83
CA ALA A 129 -4.35 2.42 -6.50
C ALA A 129 -3.28 2.49 -5.39
N VAL A 130 -2.59 3.62 -5.32
CA VAL A 130 -1.60 3.92 -4.29
C VAL A 130 -1.81 5.32 -3.73
N TYR A 131 -1.87 5.41 -2.41
CA TYR A 131 -1.93 6.64 -1.65
C TYR A 131 -0.58 6.85 -0.97
N LEU A 132 0.13 7.91 -1.32
CA LEU A 132 1.48 8.23 -0.85
C LEU A 132 1.41 9.36 0.16
N ILE A 133 1.99 9.16 1.34
CA ILE A 133 2.14 10.16 2.39
C ILE A 133 3.64 10.44 2.54
N ARG A 134 4.15 11.48 1.85
CA ARG A 134 5.57 11.84 1.83
C ARG A 134 5.91 12.70 3.04
N SER A 135 6.35 12.05 4.11
CA SER A 135 6.72 12.71 5.37
C SER A 135 7.79 11.89 6.10
N PRO A 136 8.72 12.51 6.84
CA PRO A 136 9.61 11.79 7.76
C PRO A 136 8.87 11.21 8.98
N GLN A 137 7.68 11.72 9.29
CA GLN A 137 6.87 11.26 10.41
C GLN A 137 6.30 9.86 10.16
N ARG A 138 6.20 9.07 11.23
CA ARG A 138 5.61 7.73 11.20
C ARG A 138 4.10 7.81 11.30
N TRP A 139 3.42 7.52 10.20
CA TRP A 139 1.96 7.53 10.10
C TRP A 139 1.34 6.14 10.04
N GLU A 140 2.14 5.08 9.89
CA GLU A 140 1.67 3.73 9.59
C GLU A 140 0.65 3.21 10.61
N GLU A 141 1.01 3.22 11.90
CA GLU A 141 0.14 2.74 12.97
C GLU A 141 -1.12 3.61 13.15
N SER A 142 -0.96 4.93 13.20
CA SER A 142 -2.09 5.86 13.41
C SER A 142 -3.07 5.80 12.26
N LEU A 143 -2.56 5.63 11.03
CA LEU A 143 -3.36 5.44 9.83
C LEU A 143 -4.08 4.09 9.84
N ALA A 144 -3.41 3.00 10.20
CA ALA A 144 -4.04 1.68 10.30
C ALA A 144 -5.17 1.68 11.35
N ARG A 145 -4.93 2.29 12.51
CA ARG A 145 -5.95 2.47 13.56
C ARG A 145 -7.11 3.36 13.09
N TRP A 146 -6.83 4.45 12.39
CA TRP A 146 -7.87 5.32 11.83
C TRP A 146 -8.73 4.58 10.79
N LEU A 147 -8.11 3.83 9.88
CA LEU A 147 -8.84 3.03 8.89
C LEU A 147 -9.78 2.02 9.56
N LEU A 148 -9.32 1.34 10.62
CA LEU A 148 -10.13 0.38 11.37
C LEU A 148 -11.33 1.00 12.11
N ASN A 149 -11.39 2.33 12.24
CA ASN A 149 -12.56 3.05 12.77
C ASN A 149 -13.57 3.43 11.68
N LEU A 150 -13.28 3.19 10.40
CA LEU A 150 -14.22 3.41 9.30
C LEU A 150 -15.16 2.21 9.19
N PRO A 151 -16.48 2.43 9.01
CA PRO A 151 -17.47 1.34 9.01
C PRO A 151 -17.29 0.37 7.84
N GLU A 152 -16.66 0.80 6.73
CA GLU A 152 -16.40 -0.04 5.57
C GLU A 152 -15.18 -0.95 5.71
N VAL A 153 -14.36 -0.77 6.76
CA VAL A 153 -13.04 -1.39 6.87
C VAL A 153 -12.99 -2.36 8.05
N ALA A 154 -12.45 -3.55 7.81
CA ALA A 154 -12.27 -4.58 8.83
C ALA A 154 -10.90 -5.27 8.68
N PRO A 155 -10.31 -5.83 9.75
CA PRO A 155 -9.09 -6.62 9.61
C PRO A 155 -9.38 -7.89 8.78
N LEU A 156 -8.47 -8.27 7.87
CA LEU A 156 -8.59 -9.56 7.19
C LEU A 156 -8.37 -10.71 8.19
N VAL A 157 -7.27 -10.66 8.92
CA VAL A 157 -6.98 -11.51 10.08
C VAL A 157 -6.21 -10.65 11.09
N PRO A 158 -6.57 -10.67 12.39
CA PRO A 158 -5.84 -9.91 13.41
C PRO A 158 -4.33 -10.16 13.38
N GLY A 159 -3.51 -9.11 13.45
CA GLY A 159 -2.05 -9.21 13.42
C GLY A 159 -1.44 -9.28 12.01
N LEU A 160 -2.26 -9.45 10.96
CA LEU A 160 -1.73 -9.65 9.61
C LEU A 160 -1.15 -8.37 9.03
N GLY A 161 0.14 -8.44 8.68
CA GLY A 161 0.88 -7.34 8.06
C GLY A 161 1.54 -6.37 9.05
N ALA A 162 1.34 -6.56 10.36
CA ALA A 162 1.78 -5.66 11.42
C ALA A 162 2.89 -6.27 12.29
N THR A 163 3.91 -6.88 11.69
CA THR A 163 4.98 -7.59 12.43
C THR A 163 5.73 -6.67 13.41
N ASP A 164 5.83 -5.40 13.08
CA ASP A 164 6.48 -4.32 13.83
C ASP A 164 5.52 -3.41 14.60
N ASP A 165 4.21 -3.69 14.58
CA ASP A 165 3.16 -2.95 15.30
C ASP A 165 2.35 -3.92 16.19
N PRO A 166 2.76 -4.12 17.47
CA PRO A 166 2.11 -5.05 18.37
C PRO A 166 0.61 -4.76 18.52
N GLY A 167 -0.22 -5.76 18.17
CA GLY A 167 -1.68 -5.65 18.22
C GLY A 167 -2.31 -4.96 17.01
N GLY A 168 -1.51 -4.46 16.07
CA GLY A 168 -1.98 -3.86 14.82
C GLY A 168 -2.43 -4.89 13.78
N THR A 169 -3.16 -4.43 12.76
CA THR A 169 -3.41 -5.18 11.52
C THR A 169 -3.27 -4.22 10.36
N HIS A 170 -2.44 -4.54 9.38
CA HIS A 170 -2.17 -3.63 8.26
C HIS A 170 -2.74 -4.13 6.93
N LEU A 171 -3.18 -5.40 6.84
CA LEU A 171 -3.94 -5.91 5.70
C LEU A 171 -5.45 -5.97 6.06
N LEU A 172 -6.23 -5.11 5.41
CA LEU A 172 -7.60 -4.79 5.77
C LEU A 172 -8.55 -5.10 4.62
N CYS A 173 -9.70 -5.70 4.91
CA CYS A 173 -10.83 -5.85 4.00
C CYS A 173 -11.58 -4.52 3.88
N VAL A 174 -12.10 -4.23 2.69
CA VAL A 174 -12.95 -3.06 2.45
C VAL A 174 -14.26 -3.48 1.80
N THR A 175 -15.37 -3.21 2.48
CA THR A 175 -16.73 -3.45 2.00
C THR A 175 -17.40 -2.10 1.78
N ALA A 176 -17.14 -1.51 0.61
CA ALA A 176 -17.58 -0.16 0.28
C ALA A 176 -18.25 -0.09 -1.09
N VAL A 177 -19.22 0.81 -1.23
CA VAL A 177 -19.82 1.14 -2.53
C VAL A 177 -18.84 1.97 -3.38
N PRO A 178 -18.98 1.99 -4.73
CA PRO A 178 -18.05 2.71 -5.60
C PRO A 178 -17.84 4.20 -5.25
N ASP A 179 -18.88 4.90 -4.82
CA ASP A 179 -18.79 6.32 -4.48
C ASP A 179 -17.97 6.60 -3.22
N TRP A 180 -17.90 5.64 -2.30
CA TRP A 180 -17.04 5.76 -1.12
C TRP A 180 -15.59 5.96 -1.54
N TRP A 181 -15.10 5.23 -2.55
CA TRP A 181 -13.75 5.36 -3.08
C TRP A 181 -13.46 6.75 -3.69
N ARG A 182 -14.48 7.41 -4.25
CA ARG A 182 -14.35 8.79 -4.75
C ARG A 182 -14.18 9.79 -3.61
N SER A 183 -14.82 9.53 -2.47
CA SER A 183 -14.76 10.37 -1.27
C SER A 183 -13.53 10.10 -0.39
N PHE A 184 -12.94 8.90 -0.49
CA PHE A 184 -11.86 8.44 0.40
C PHE A 184 -10.64 9.37 0.42
N PRO A 185 -10.12 9.91 -0.71
CA PRO A 185 -9.03 10.89 -0.67
C PRO A 185 -9.35 12.13 0.17
N THR A 186 -10.61 12.57 0.19
CA THR A 186 -11.06 13.71 1.03
C THR A 186 -11.04 13.33 2.50
N GLN A 187 -11.51 12.12 2.86
CA GLN A 187 -11.48 11.61 4.24
C GLN A 187 -10.03 11.49 4.74
N LEU A 188 -9.15 10.88 3.93
CA LEU A 188 -7.72 10.76 4.24
C LEU A 188 -7.06 12.14 4.41
N SER A 189 -7.42 13.10 3.55
CA SER A 189 -6.91 14.48 3.69
C SER A 189 -7.34 15.14 5.00
N ALA A 190 -8.55 14.87 5.49
CA ALA A 190 -9.02 15.38 6.77
C ALA A 190 -8.22 14.79 7.95
N PHE A 191 -8.02 13.46 7.95
CA PHE A 191 -7.20 12.77 8.95
C PHE A 191 -5.75 13.29 9.00
N LEU A 192 -5.13 13.51 7.84
CA LEU A 192 -3.77 14.04 7.72
C LEU A 192 -3.64 15.53 8.10
N ARG A 193 -4.75 16.25 8.25
CA ARG A 193 -4.77 17.62 8.79
C ARG A 193 -4.97 17.62 10.29
N SER A 194 -5.88 16.80 10.82
CA SER A 194 -6.18 16.76 12.26
C SER A 194 -5.01 16.27 13.11
N THR A 195 -4.16 15.42 12.55
CA THR A 195 -3.07 14.76 13.27
C THR A 195 -1.71 15.45 13.04
N ALA A 196 -1.66 16.42 12.11
CA ALA A 196 -0.46 17.22 11.84
C ALA A 196 -0.46 18.56 12.61
N ALA A 197 -1.55 18.85 13.32
CA ALA A 197 -1.68 19.90 14.32
C ALA A 197 -1.29 19.34 15.68
#